data_AF-A0A069S6M8-F1
#
_entry.id   AF-A0A069S6M8-F1
#
_cell.length_a   1.000
_cell.length_b   1.000
_cell.length_c   1.000
_cell.angle_alpha   90.00
_cell.angle_beta   90.00
_cell.angle_gamma   90.00
#
_symmetry.space_group_name_H-M   'P 1'
#
loop_
_entity.id
_entity.type
_entity.pdbx_description
1 polymer ?
#
loop_
_entity_poly.entity_id
_entity_poly.type
_entity_poly.pdbx_seq_one_letter_code
_entity_poly.pdbx_strand_id
1 'polypeptide(L)'
;MIGETIRTEFEALKNDFETIRQQIEDDVVRTELYKGEFYELTPYSYQRNGCKQGKPVKRPDTIKSTKNLCIYGFNNQNQIVEVKVGCSIENQFYHTFLYYTDNLVKSILYDNGKHLMNVCHYFFEGGKLKRSQLCGRYGCREENYIYKENALTHIEVKQYDIEGNSGNDLIHIFQYQDDGALESITKSFPNGYSEIIYKTKRGC
;
A
#
# COMPACT_ATOMS: atom_id res chain seq x y z
N MET A 1 5.20 6.61 -22.27
CA MET A 1 4.31 6.98 -21.14
C MET A 1 4.45 5.93 -20.06
N ILE A 2 4.62 6.30 -18.79
CA ILE A 2 4.63 5.35 -17.65
C ILE A 2 3.39 4.44 -17.64
N GLY A 3 2.26 4.95 -18.15
CA GLY A 3 1.01 4.24 -18.18
C GLY A 3 0.96 3.00 -19.07
N GLU A 4 1.70 2.90 -20.18
CA GLU A 4 1.43 1.83 -21.16
C GLU A 4 1.79 0.44 -20.63
N THR A 5 2.99 0.25 -20.07
CA THR A 5 3.42 -1.08 -19.60
C THR A 5 2.57 -1.60 -18.44
N ILE A 6 2.37 -0.78 -17.40
CA ILE A 6 1.58 -1.20 -16.23
C ILE A 6 0.09 -1.30 -16.55
N ARG A 7 -0.42 -0.53 -17.53
CA ARG A 7 -1.80 -0.66 -18.02
C ARG A 7 -1.99 -1.96 -18.80
N THR A 8 -1.06 -2.33 -19.68
CA THR A 8 -1.10 -3.62 -20.36
C THR A 8 -1.12 -4.77 -19.35
N GLU A 9 -0.30 -4.69 -18.29
CA GLU A 9 -0.30 -5.68 -17.23
C GLU A 9 -1.61 -5.69 -16.43
N PHE A 10 -2.15 -4.52 -16.06
CA PHE A 10 -3.46 -4.41 -15.41
C PHE A 10 -4.55 -5.06 -16.26
N GLU A 11 -4.59 -4.80 -17.56
CA GLU A 11 -5.57 -5.40 -18.47
C GLU A 11 -5.42 -6.92 -18.56
N ALA A 12 -4.19 -7.44 -18.59
CA ALA A 12 -3.93 -8.88 -18.65
C ALA A 12 -4.41 -9.62 -17.40
N LEU A 13 -4.25 -9.03 -16.22
CA LEU A 13 -4.53 -9.70 -14.93
C LEU A 13 -6.00 -9.69 -14.52
N LYS A 14 -6.91 -9.04 -15.27
CA LYS A 14 -8.30 -8.84 -14.86
C LYS A 14 -9.05 -10.11 -14.48
N ASN A 15 -8.75 -11.22 -15.17
CA ASN A 15 -9.46 -12.49 -15.02
C ASN A 15 -8.63 -13.58 -14.34
N ASP A 16 -7.44 -13.25 -13.83
CA ASP A 16 -6.45 -14.24 -13.37
C ASP A 16 -6.55 -14.55 -11.87
N PHE A 17 -7.58 -14.04 -11.18
CA PHE A 17 -7.71 -14.14 -9.72
C PHE A 17 -7.50 -15.56 -9.18
N GLU A 18 -8.23 -16.56 -9.71
CA GLU A 18 -8.15 -17.93 -9.16
C GLU A 18 -6.78 -18.57 -9.43
N THR A 19 -6.21 -18.34 -10.61
CA THR A 19 -4.87 -18.83 -10.97
C THR A 19 -3.81 -18.24 -10.04
N ILE A 20 -3.83 -16.92 -9.83
CA ILE A 20 -2.90 -16.22 -8.95
C ILE A 20 -3.09 -16.66 -7.50
N ARG A 21 -4.33 -16.73 -7.02
CA ARG A 21 -4.64 -17.17 -5.66
C ARG A 21 -4.05 -18.54 -5.39
N GLN A 22 -4.27 -19.49 -6.30
CA GLN A 22 -3.84 -20.87 -6.11
C GLN A 22 -2.30 -20.97 -6.08
N GLN A 23 -1.61 -20.28 -6.99
CA GLN A 23 -0.15 -20.20 -7.00
C GLN A 23 0.40 -19.62 -5.69
N ILE A 24 -0.17 -18.51 -5.22
CA ILE A 24 0.34 -17.83 -4.02
C ILE A 24 -0.01 -18.61 -2.74
N GLU A 25 -1.20 -19.19 -2.63
CA GLU A 25 -1.59 -19.98 -1.46
C GLU A 25 -0.69 -21.23 -1.28
N ASP A 26 -0.21 -21.82 -2.38
CA ASP A 26 0.76 -22.93 -2.33
C ASP A 26 2.13 -22.49 -1.77
N ASP A 27 2.51 -21.21 -1.92
CA ASP A 27 3.75 -20.64 -1.40
C ASP A 27 3.66 -20.21 0.07
N VAL A 28 2.45 -20.09 0.64
CA VAL A 28 2.25 -19.63 2.02
C VAL A 28 2.58 -20.74 3.02
N VAL A 29 3.60 -20.52 3.85
CA VAL A 29 4.02 -21.45 4.91
C VAL A 29 3.63 -20.99 6.31
N ARG A 30 3.23 -19.72 6.46
CA ARG A 30 2.88 -19.12 7.76
C ARG A 30 1.85 -18.01 7.59
N THR A 31 0.91 -17.93 8.52
CA THR A 31 -0.14 -16.91 8.50
C THR A 31 -0.21 -16.15 9.81
N GLU A 32 -0.35 -14.83 9.75
CA GLU A 32 -0.55 -13.96 10.91
C GLU A 32 -1.83 -13.13 10.76
N LEU A 33 -2.52 -12.88 11.87
CA LEU A 33 -3.81 -12.18 11.89
C LEU A 33 -3.72 -10.91 12.73
N TYR A 34 -4.31 -9.83 12.21
CA TYR A 34 -4.32 -8.51 12.83
C TYR A 34 -5.70 -7.86 12.72
N LYS A 35 -6.03 -7.00 13.70
CA LYS A 35 -7.14 -6.05 13.58
C LYS A 35 -6.60 -4.71 13.10
N GLY A 36 -6.89 -4.37 11.84
CA GLY A 36 -6.28 -3.26 11.10
C GLY A 36 -4.97 -3.66 10.41
N GLU A 37 -4.59 -2.88 9.39
CA GLU A 37 -3.34 -3.04 8.65
C GLU A 37 -2.13 -2.88 9.58
N PHE A 38 -1.17 -3.80 9.51
CA PHE A 38 -0.02 -3.84 10.41
C PHE A 38 1.35 -3.69 9.74
N TYR A 39 1.50 -4.23 8.52
CA TYR A 39 2.68 -4.08 7.69
C TYR A 39 2.48 -2.98 6.63
N GLU A 40 3.49 -2.15 6.41
CA GLU A 40 3.46 -1.03 5.46
C GLU A 40 4.26 -1.36 4.20
N LEU A 41 3.65 -1.24 3.02
CA LEU A 41 4.37 -1.30 1.74
C LEU A 41 4.97 0.05 1.34
N THR A 42 4.40 1.14 1.84
CA THR A 42 4.88 2.51 1.59
C THR A 42 5.14 3.22 2.91
N PRO A 43 6.20 4.05 3.01
CA PRO A 43 6.55 4.72 4.26
C PRO A 43 5.41 5.58 4.82
N TYR A 44 5.17 5.45 6.12
CA TYR A 44 4.20 6.25 6.88
C TYR A 44 2.77 6.20 6.32
N SER A 45 2.38 5.09 5.68
CA SER A 45 1.05 4.87 5.13
C SER A 45 -0.05 5.08 6.17
N TYR A 46 0.14 4.66 7.42
CA TYR A 46 -0.85 4.88 8.49
C TYR A 46 -1.05 6.36 8.78
N GLN A 47 0.05 7.09 8.99
CA GLN A 47 0.03 8.51 9.30
C GLN A 47 -0.53 9.32 8.13
N ARG A 48 -0.15 8.98 6.89
CA ARG A 48 -0.66 9.61 5.66
C ARG A 48 -2.17 9.42 5.49
N ASN A 49 -2.69 8.26 5.89
CA ASN A 49 -4.11 7.90 5.78
C ASN A 49 -4.93 8.23 7.03
N GLY A 50 -4.34 8.84 8.07
CA GLY A 50 -5.01 9.14 9.33
C GLY A 50 -5.44 7.89 10.12
N CYS A 51 -4.80 6.76 9.86
CA CYS A 51 -5.08 5.48 10.47
C CYS A 51 -4.06 5.16 11.58
N LYS A 52 -4.44 4.25 12.49
CA LYS A 52 -3.51 3.67 13.45
C LYS A 52 -3.04 2.32 12.91
N GLN A 53 -1.78 1.98 13.19
CA GLN A 53 -1.29 0.64 12.97
C GLN A 53 -2.18 -0.37 13.70
N GLY A 54 -2.43 -1.50 13.05
CA GLY A 54 -3.22 -2.60 13.53
C GLY A 54 -2.61 -3.28 14.76
N LYS A 55 -3.33 -4.28 15.29
CA LYS A 55 -2.90 -5.04 16.46
C LYS A 55 -2.96 -6.54 16.21
N PRO A 56 -1.97 -7.32 16.67
CA PRO A 56 -2.00 -8.78 16.54
C PRO A 56 -3.24 -9.38 17.20
N VAL A 57 -3.86 -10.36 16.52
CA VAL A 57 -4.94 -11.16 17.08
C VAL A 57 -4.35 -12.36 17.82
N LYS A 58 -4.40 -12.32 19.15
CA LYS A 58 -3.84 -13.38 20.01
C LYS A 58 -4.71 -14.64 20.10
N ARG A 59 -6.02 -14.52 19.85
CA ARG A 59 -7.00 -15.61 19.94
C ARG A 59 -7.90 -15.64 18.69
N PRO A 60 -7.41 -16.21 17.57
CA PRO A 60 -8.15 -16.26 16.31
C PRO A 60 -9.53 -16.92 16.42
N ASP A 61 -9.66 -17.92 17.29
CA ASP A 61 -10.89 -18.63 17.63
C ASP A 61 -12.01 -17.73 18.19
N THR A 62 -11.65 -16.56 18.72
CA THR A 62 -12.60 -15.60 19.29
C THR A 62 -13.08 -14.53 18.30
N ILE A 63 -12.64 -14.59 17.03
CA ILE A 63 -13.04 -13.64 16.01
C ILE A 63 -14.52 -13.86 15.66
N LYS A 64 -15.36 -12.87 15.98
CA LYS A 64 -16.81 -12.87 15.65
C LYS A 64 -17.16 -12.18 14.33
N SER A 65 -16.20 -11.43 13.77
CA SER A 65 -16.39 -10.74 12.51
C SER A 65 -15.08 -10.56 11.78
N THR A 66 -15.11 -10.80 10.47
CA THR A 66 -14.00 -10.56 9.55
C THR A 66 -13.80 -9.09 9.21
N LYS A 67 -14.73 -8.20 9.57
CA LYS A 67 -14.55 -6.76 9.33
C LYS A 67 -13.25 -6.24 9.94
N ASN A 68 -12.45 -5.56 9.10
CA ASN A 68 -11.15 -5.00 9.47
C ASN A 68 -10.16 -6.06 10.00
N LEU A 69 -10.37 -7.34 9.68
CA LEU A 69 -9.40 -8.39 9.91
C LEU A 69 -8.41 -8.38 8.74
N CYS A 70 -7.13 -8.22 9.05
CA CYS A 70 -6.04 -8.37 8.09
C CYS A 70 -5.36 -9.72 8.34
N ILE A 71 -5.21 -10.51 7.29
CA ILE A 71 -4.54 -11.81 7.32
C ILE A 71 -3.35 -11.71 6.37
N TYR A 72 -2.16 -12.02 6.87
CA TYR A 72 -0.92 -11.96 6.12
C TYR A 72 -0.36 -13.36 5.93
N GLY A 73 -0.20 -13.79 4.68
CA GLY A 73 0.46 -15.04 4.30
C GLY A 73 1.93 -14.79 3.97
N PHE A 74 2.81 -15.56 4.60
CA PHE A 74 4.26 -15.47 4.44
C PHE A 74 4.80 -16.70 3.72
N ASN A 75 5.76 -16.48 2.82
CA ASN A 75 6.53 -17.56 2.20
C ASN A 75 7.69 -18.03 3.10
N ASN A 76 8.45 -19.03 2.64
CA ASN A 76 9.61 -19.58 3.34
C ASN A 76 10.80 -18.61 3.45
N GLN A 77 10.86 -17.53 2.67
CA GLN A 77 11.79 -16.41 2.87
C GLN A 77 11.28 -15.36 3.87
N ASN A 78 10.14 -15.61 4.53
CA ASN A 78 9.51 -14.67 5.45
C ASN A 78 9.04 -13.35 4.79
N GLN A 79 8.74 -13.40 3.49
CA GLN A 79 8.13 -12.29 2.74
C GLN A 79 6.62 -12.44 2.76
N ILE A 80 5.89 -11.33 2.84
CA ILE A 80 4.42 -11.32 2.75
C ILE A 80 4.04 -11.49 1.29
N VAL A 81 3.52 -12.65 0.91
CA VAL A 81 3.08 -12.93 -0.46
C VAL A 81 1.58 -12.75 -0.64
N GLU A 82 0.82 -12.77 0.46
CA GLU A 82 -0.64 -12.61 0.46
C GLU A 82 -1.12 -11.68 1.57
N VAL A 83 -2.06 -10.80 1.25
CA VAL A 83 -2.82 -10.01 2.23
C VAL A 83 -4.31 -10.15 1.95
N LYS A 84 -5.08 -10.65 2.93
CA LYS A 84 -6.56 -10.64 2.91
C LYS A 84 -7.06 -9.58 3.88
N VAL A 85 -7.88 -8.64 3.40
CA VAL A 85 -8.49 -7.60 4.24
C VAL A 85 -10.01 -7.77 4.25
N GLY A 86 -10.57 -8.12 5.40
CA GLY A 86 -11.99 -8.42 5.51
C GLY A 86 -12.87 -7.17 5.44
N CYS A 87 -13.93 -7.24 4.65
CA CYS A 87 -14.87 -6.14 4.43
C CYS A 87 -16.06 -6.21 5.40
N SER A 88 -17.10 -5.40 5.17
CA SER A 88 -18.31 -5.42 6.00
C SER A 88 -19.18 -6.67 5.79
N ILE A 89 -18.93 -7.44 4.73
CA ILE A 89 -19.61 -8.71 4.46
C ILE A 89 -18.79 -9.82 5.11
N GLU A 90 -19.45 -10.63 5.93
CA GLU A 90 -18.81 -11.70 6.68
C GLU A 90 -18.13 -12.70 5.75
N ASN A 91 -16.90 -13.12 6.08
CA ASN A 91 -16.08 -14.06 5.31
C ASN A 91 -15.77 -13.62 3.87
N GLN A 92 -15.87 -12.33 3.57
CA GLN A 92 -15.48 -11.74 2.29
C GLN A 92 -14.27 -10.81 2.48
N PHE A 93 -13.32 -10.89 1.55
CA PHE A 93 -12.03 -10.23 1.67
C PHE A 93 -11.63 -9.54 0.37
N TYR A 94 -10.98 -8.39 0.49
CA TYR A 94 -10.08 -7.90 -0.55
C TYR A 94 -8.80 -8.73 -0.51
N HIS A 95 -8.24 -9.03 -1.67
CA HIS A 95 -7.04 -9.87 -1.80
C HIS A 95 -5.92 -9.08 -2.47
N THR A 96 -4.79 -8.94 -1.79
CA THR A 96 -3.55 -8.41 -2.37
C THR A 96 -2.54 -9.54 -2.49
N PHE A 97 -2.00 -9.74 -3.69
CA PHE A 97 -0.92 -10.68 -3.95
C PHE A 97 0.36 -9.90 -4.21
N LEU A 98 1.47 -10.36 -3.64
CA LEU A 98 2.77 -9.67 -3.64
C LEU A 98 3.83 -10.56 -4.29
N TYR A 99 4.51 -10.00 -5.29
CA TYR A 99 5.62 -10.65 -6.00
C TYR A 99 6.89 -9.87 -5.76
N TYR A 100 7.96 -10.59 -5.45
CA TYR A 100 9.26 -10.01 -5.15
C TYR A 100 10.26 -10.35 -6.25
N THR A 101 11.00 -9.33 -6.66
CA THR A 101 12.23 -9.44 -7.46
C THR A 101 13.28 -8.55 -6.78
N ASP A 102 14.53 -8.56 -7.26
CA ASP A 102 15.67 -7.91 -6.59
C ASP A 102 15.39 -6.49 -6.09
N ASN A 103 14.90 -5.60 -6.96
CA ASN A 103 14.67 -4.19 -6.66
C ASN A 103 13.22 -3.73 -6.92
N LEU A 104 12.32 -4.67 -7.17
CA LEU A 104 10.92 -4.40 -7.48
C LEU A 104 10.02 -5.33 -6.67
N VAL A 105 9.04 -4.73 -5.99
CA VAL A 105 7.88 -5.45 -5.47
C VAL A 105 6.68 -5.09 -6.34
N LYS A 106 5.92 -6.10 -6.75
CA LYS A 106 4.63 -5.91 -7.43
C LYS A 106 3.50 -6.30 -6.51
N SER A 107 2.45 -5.48 -6.41
CA SER A 107 1.18 -5.85 -5.80
C SER A 107 0.06 -5.92 -6.82
N ILE A 108 -0.86 -6.87 -6.62
CA ILE A 108 -2.06 -7.04 -7.42
C ILE A 108 -3.24 -7.11 -6.45
N LEU A 109 -4.13 -6.11 -6.48
CA LEU A 109 -5.28 -6.01 -5.59
C LEU A 109 -6.58 -6.39 -6.32
N TYR A 110 -7.31 -7.36 -5.77
CA TYR A 110 -8.68 -7.69 -6.14
C TYR A 110 -9.66 -7.31 -5.02
N ASP A 111 -10.87 -6.90 -5.40
CA ASP A 111 -11.97 -6.72 -4.46
C ASP A 111 -12.58 -8.05 -4.01
N ASN A 112 -13.53 -7.99 -3.09
CA ASN A 112 -14.24 -9.17 -2.61
C ASN A 112 -15.17 -9.83 -3.66
N GLY A 113 -15.46 -9.13 -4.75
CA GLY A 113 -16.11 -9.70 -5.94
C GLY A 113 -15.10 -10.30 -6.94
N LYS A 114 -13.81 -10.34 -6.59
CA LYS A 114 -12.70 -10.82 -7.43
C LYS A 114 -12.44 -9.97 -8.66
N HIS A 115 -12.88 -8.70 -8.66
CA HIS A 115 -12.53 -7.76 -9.72
C HIS A 115 -11.18 -7.13 -9.42
N LEU A 116 -10.32 -7.05 -10.44
CA LEU A 116 -9.04 -6.36 -10.31
C LEU A 116 -9.26 -4.86 -10.04
N MET A 117 -8.70 -4.38 -8.94
CA MET A 117 -8.81 -2.99 -8.49
C MET A 117 -7.59 -2.18 -8.90
N ASN A 118 -6.39 -2.71 -8.68
CA ASN A 118 -5.15 -2.11 -9.14
C ASN A 118 -3.98 -3.10 -9.20
N VAL A 119 -2.98 -2.73 -9.99
CA VAL A 119 -1.62 -3.28 -9.99
C VAL A 119 -0.69 -2.15 -9.60
N CYS A 120 0.27 -2.42 -8.72
CA CYS A 120 1.27 -1.44 -8.29
C CYS A 120 2.68 -2.02 -8.36
N HIS A 121 3.63 -1.23 -8.86
CA HIS A 121 5.05 -1.50 -8.86
C HIS A 121 5.76 -0.57 -7.87
N TYR A 122 6.54 -1.15 -6.97
CA TYR A 122 7.34 -0.46 -5.97
C TYR A 122 8.82 -0.67 -6.28
N PHE A 123 9.52 0.39 -6.67
CA PHE A 123 10.93 0.35 -7.06
C PHE A 123 11.83 0.78 -5.92
N PHE A 124 12.75 -0.08 -5.53
CA PHE A 124 13.67 0.12 -4.42
C PHE A 124 15.10 0.39 -4.89
N GLU A 125 15.82 1.22 -4.14
CA GLU A 125 17.25 1.46 -4.34
C GLU A 125 17.91 1.60 -2.96
N GLY A 126 18.94 0.79 -2.70
CA GLY A 126 19.62 0.80 -1.39
C GLY A 126 18.68 0.53 -0.21
N GLY A 127 17.68 -0.34 -0.40
CA GLY A 127 16.67 -0.66 0.62
C GLY A 127 15.59 0.40 0.84
N LYS A 128 15.59 1.51 0.09
CA LYS A 128 14.59 2.58 0.19
C LYS A 128 13.65 2.53 -1.01
N LEU A 129 12.35 2.66 -0.77
CA LEU A 129 11.37 2.87 -1.83
C LEU A 129 11.66 4.21 -2.51
N LYS A 130 11.93 4.22 -3.81
CA LYS A 130 12.23 5.44 -4.57
C LYS A 130 11.07 5.89 -5.44
N ARG A 131 10.30 4.94 -5.96
CA ARG A 131 9.17 5.21 -6.83
C ARG A 131 8.11 4.15 -6.66
N SER A 132 6.84 4.54 -6.76
CA SER A 132 5.74 3.62 -6.98
C SER A 132 4.92 4.04 -8.18
N GLN A 133 4.41 3.05 -8.92
CA GLN A 133 3.55 3.25 -10.08
C GLN A 133 2.34 2.35 -9.93
N LEU A 134 1.15 2.93 -9.94
CA LEU A 134 -0.11 2.23 -9.78
C LEU A 134 -0.97 2.47 -11.01
N CYS A 135 -1.51 1.40 -11.57
CA CYS A 135 -2.63 1.46 -12.52
C CYS A 135 -3.82 0.75 -11.89
N GLY A 136 -4.95 1.46 -11.83
CA GLY A 136 -6.17 0.93 -11.26
C GLY A 136 -7.39 1.21 -12.12
N ARG A 137 -8.51 0.61 -11.72
CA ARG A 137 -9.80 0.72 -12.40
C ARG A 137 -10.26 2.16 -12.61
N TYR A 138 -9.85 3.09 -11.75
CA TYR A 138 -10.32 4.48 -11.72
C TYR A 138 -9.23 5.51 -12.08
N GLY A 139 -8.08 5.05 -12.55
CA GLY A 139 -6.97 5.93 -12.90
C GLY A 139 -5.62 5.39 -12.47
N CYS A 140 -4.59 6.19 -12.67
CA CYS A 140 -3.21 5.84 -12.35
C CYS A 140 -2.63 6.82 -11.32
N ARG A 141 -1.61 6.37 -10.60
CA ARG A 141 -0.84 7.21 -9.68
C ARG A 141 0.64 6.88 -9.80
N GLU A 142 1.48 7.91 -9.72
CA GLU A 142 2.91 7.77 -9.53
C GLU A 142 3.30 8.51 -8.25
N GLU A 143 4.09 7.86 -7.40
CA GLU A 143 4.71 8.52 -6.24
C GLU A 143 6.23 8.44 -6.38
N ASN A 144 6.93 9.57 -6.21
CA ASN A 144 8.38 9.63 -6.14
C ASN A 144 8.80 10.00 -4.71
N TYR A 145 9.71 9.23 -4.11
CA TYR A 145 10.07 9.32 -2.71
C TYR A 145 11.48 9.92 -2.58
N ILE A 146 11.56 11.13 -2.04
CA ILE A 146 12.78 11.92 -1.96
C ILE A 146 13.34 11.91 -0.55
N TYR A 147 14.59 11.50 -0.43
CA TYR A 147 15.29 11.36 0.85
C TYR A 147 16.44 12.36 0.94
N LYS A 148 16.64 12.92 2.13
CA LYS A 148 17.90 13.56 2.52
C LYS A 148 18.60 12.58 3.46
N GLU A 149 19.75 12.05 3.02
CA GLU A 149 20.44 10.94 3.71
C GLU A 149 19.49 9.75 3.92
N ASN A 150 19.09 9.47 5.16
CA ASN A 150 18.18 8.39 5.53
C ASN A 150 16.74 8.86 5.83
N ALA A 151 16.49 10.16 5.93
CA ALA A 151 15.18 10.70 6.23
C ALA A 151 14.38 10.97 4.94
N LEU A 152 13.14 10.46 4.88
CA LEU A 152 12.21 10.78 3.81
C LEU A 152 11.75 12.22 3.98
N THR A 153 11.96 13.09 3.00
CA THR A 153 11.61 14.52 3.12
C THR A 153 10.35 14.87 2.35
N HIS A 154 10.21 14.29 1.15
CA HIS A 154 9.09 14.57 0.25
C HIS A 154 8.59 13.29 -0.40
N ILE A 155 7.28 13.24 -0.65
CA ILE A 155 6.70 12.36 -1.65
C ILE A 155 5.99 13.24 -2.67
N GLU A 156 6.45 13.22 -3.91
CA GLU A 156 5.76 13.85 -5.03
C GLU A 156 4.73 12.86 -5.58
N VAL A 157 3.47 13.27 -5.66
CA VAL A 157 2.36 12.43 -6.11
C VAL A 157 1.77 13.02 -7.39
N LYS A 158 1.83 12.23 -8.47
CA LYS A 158 1.13 12.52 -9.72
C LYS A 158 -0.05 11.60 -9.89
N GLN A 159 -1.17 12.15 -10.31
CA GLN A 159 -2.40 11.39 -10.48
C GLN A 159 -2.91 11.54 -11.90
N TYR A 160 -3.48 10.49 -12.45
CA TYR A 160 -4.02 10.47 -13.80
C TYR A 160 -5.40 9.82 -13.77
N ASP A 161 -6.35 10.37 -14.51
CA ASP A 161 -7.64 9.71 -14.72
C ASP A 161 -7.49 8.47 -15.64
N ILE A 162 -8.62 7.85 -15.99
CA ILE A 162 -8.64 6.67 -16.87
C ILE A 162 -8.15 6.97 -18.29
N GLU A 163 -8.31 8.21 -18.76
CA GLU A 163 -7.89 8.67 -20.09
C GLU A 163 -6.41 9.10 -20.10
N GLY A 164 -5.80 9.22 -18.91
CA GLY A 164 -4.42 9.64 -18.74
C GLY A 164 -4.25 11.14 -18.57
N ASN A 165 -5.34 11.89 -18.39
CA ASN A 165 -5.26 13.32 -18.10
C ASN A 165 -4.73 13.52 -16.68
N SER A 166 -3.83 14.49 -16.51
CA SER A 166 -3.27 14.83 -15.21
C SER A 166 -4.37 15.32 -14.27
N GLY A 167 -4.39 14.76 -13.07
CA GLY A 167 -5.28 15.14 -11.97
C GLY A 167 -4.63 16.13 -11.01
N ASN A 168 -5.15 16.17 -9.78
CA ASN A 168 -4.60 17.01 -8.72
C ASN A 168 -3.32 16.39 -8.15
N ASP A 169 -2.19 16.80 -8.73
CA ASP A 169 -0.87 16.52 -8.18
C ASP A 169 -0.73 17.14 -6.78
N LEU A 170 0.08 16.53 -5.93
CA LEU A 170 0.33 17.00 -4.58
C LEU A 170 1.69 16.54 -4.07
N ILE A 171 2.13 17.14 -2.97
CA ILE A 171 3.35 16.76 -2.28
C ILE A 171 3.02 16.47 -0.81
N HIS A 172 3.54 15.35 -0.29
CA HIS A 172 3.64 15.14 1.14
C HIS A 172 5.02 15.58 1.63
N ILE A 173 5.07 16.44 2.64
CA ILE A 173 6.28 16.99 3.24
C ILE A 173 6.40 16.44 4.65
N PHE A 174 7.56 15.87 4.97
CA PHE A 174 7.83 15.19 6.24
C PHE A 174 8.77 16.05 7.09
N GLN A 175 8.38 16.27 8.34
CA GLN A 175 9.19 16.97 9.32
C GLN A 175 9.48 16.06 10.50
N TYR A 176 10.68 16.19 11.06
CA TYR A 176 11.20 15.35 12.11
C TYR A 176 11.65 16.20 13.29
N GLN A 177 11.57 15.62 14.48
CA GLN A 177 12.15 16.18 15.70
C GLN A 177 13.66 15.93 15.72
N ASP A 178 14.36 16.58 16.67
CA ASP A 178 15.82 16.45 16.82
C ASP A 178 16.28 15.01 17.12
N ASP A 179 15.41 14.18 17.71
CA ASP A 179 15.66 12.76 17.98
C ASP A 179 15.41 11.84 16.77
N GLY A 180 15.00 12.41 15.63
CA GLY A 180 14.67 11.70 14.40
C GLY A 180 13.25 11.13 14.35
N ALA A 181 12.43 11.32 15.38
CA ALA A 181 11.02 10.92 15.34
C ALA A 181 10.22 11.80 14.39
N LEU A 182 9.25 11.21 13.66
CA LEU A 182 8.35 11.98 12.80
C LEU A 182 7.56 12.99 13.65
N GLU A 183 7.65 14.28 13.30
CA GLU A 183 6.90 15.34 13.95
C GLU A 183 5.57 15.58 13.26
N SER A 184 5.60 15.75 11.93
CA SER A 184 4.40 16.06 11.15
C SER A 184 4.51 15.60 9.70
N ILE A 185 3.35 15.45 9.07
CA ILE A 185 3.22 15.31 7.61
C ILE A 185 2.29 16.41 7.13
N THR A 186 2.78 17.24 6.21
CA THR A 186 1.99 18.27 5.53
C THR A 186 1.68 17.83 4.11
N LYS A 187 0.43 17.95 3.70
CA LYS A 187 -0.01 17.75 2.33
C LYS A 187 -0.16 19.12 1.68
N SER A 188 0.51 19.33 0.55
CA SER A 188 0.55 20.60 -0.17
C SER A 188 0.14 20.42 -1.62
N PHE A 189 -0.59 21.39 -2.15
CA PHE A 189 -1.16 21.38 -3.49
C PHE A 189 -0.59 22.52 -4.35
N PRO A 190 -0.52 22.37 -5.69
CA PRO A 190 0.00 23.40 -6.59
C PRO A 190 -0.69 24.76 -6.51
N ASN A 191 -1.96 24.79 -6.07
CA ASN A 191 -2.72 26.03 -5.88
C ASN A 191 -2.34 26.81 -4.61
N GLY A 192 -1.31 26.38 -3.88
CA GLY A 192 -0.83 27.01 -2.65
C GLY A 192 -1.55 26.57 -1.37
N TYR A 193 -2.62 25.77 -1.47
CA TYR A 193 -3.26 25.19 -0.30
C TYR A 193 -2.36 24.13 0.35
N SER A 194 -2.35 24.09 1.68
CA SER A 194 -1.68 23.04 2.44
C SER A 194 -2.41 22.72 3.74
N GLU A 195 -2.29 21.48 4.19
CA GLU A 195 -2.91 20.97 5.41
C GLU A 195 -1.95 20.01 6.13
N ILE A 196 -1.91 20.08 7.47
CA ILE A 196 -1.20 19.09 8.29
C ILE A 196 -2.11 17.86 8.45
N ILE A 197 -1.74 16.75 7.81
CA ILE A 197 -2.51 15.50 7.84
C ILE A 197 -2.10 14.57 8.98
N TYR A 198 -0.91 14.81 9.55
CA TYR A 198 -0.43 14.10 10.73
C TYR A 198 0.40 15.04 11.60
N LYS A 199 0.23 14.96 12.92
CA LYS A 199 1.08 15.62 13.90
C LYS A 199 1.23 14.74 15.14
N THR A 200 2.47 14.51 15.54
CA THR A 200 2.77 13.80 16.78
C THR A 200 2.28 14.63 17.95
N LYS A 201 1.47 14.01 18.82
CA LYS A 201 1.08 14.63 20.08
C LYS A 201 2.32 14.67 20.97
N ARG A 202 2.84 15.86 21.26
CA ARG A 202 3.81 16.02 22.35
C ARG A 202 3.11 15.62 23.64
N GLY A 203 3.68 14.68 24.39
CA GLY A 203 3.16 14.31 25.70
C GLY A 203 3.13 15.54 26.60
N CYS A 204 2.00 15.77 27.26
CA CYS A 204 1.95 16.65 28.42
C CYS A 204 2.59 15.95 29.62
#